data_AF-A0A7C7SRR2-F1
#
_entry.id   AF-A0A7C7SRR2-F1
#
_cell.length_a   1.000
_cell.length_b   1.000
_cell.length_c   1.000
_cell.angle_alpha   90.00
_cell.angle_beta   90.00
_cell.angle_gamma   90.00
#
_symmetry.space_group_name_H-M   'P 1'
#
loop_
_entity.id
_entity.type
_entity.pdbx_description
1 polymer ?
#
loop_
_entity_poly.entity_id
_entity_poly.type
_entity_poly.pdbx_seq_one_letter_code
_entity_poly.pdbx_strand_id
1 'polypeptide(L)'
;MMAGISKTLGLKLGGIFAGLYGVTITLATSAHAAVDAGEHHESGGLPQFDLTTFPSQIFWLLIMFAFLYMFFAKKTLPEISSTLENRREQVKSDLEIAEKLRAEAEQAQHDYETGLIKAREESTKTMAKTQQKISEKAEKASNDYREKMEKEMAALEERLGKAQSEAMDDMNTIAAEVASEAAKKIVGISPDLKEAKTVVKSLNDNGRKAA
;
A
#
# COMPACT_ATOMS: atom_id res chain seq x y z
N MET A 1 29.48 16.70 0.80
CA MET A 1 29.41 16.09 -0.55
C MET A 1 28.77 17.07 -1.52
N MET A 2 29.53 18.07 -1.95
CA MET A 2 29.15 19.03 -2.99
C MET A 2 30.41 19.41 -3.76
N ALA A 3 30.52 18.93 -4.99
CA ALA A 3 31.39 19.47 -6.05
C ALA A 3 31.22 18.60 -7.31
N GLY A 4 30.95 19.22 -8.47
CA GLY A 4 31.23 18.55 -9.75
C GLY A 4 30.12 18.54 -10.81
N ILE A 5 29.31 19.59 -10.94
CA ILE A 5 28.54 19.84 -12.18
C ILE A 5 29.07 21.15 -12.78
N SER A 6 30.13 21.06 -13.58
CA SER A 6 30.57 22.12 -14.51
C SER A 6 31.71 21.60 -15.39
N LYS A 7 31.69 21.98 -16.67
CA LYS A 7 32.66 21.76 -17.76
C LYS A 7 32.57 20.47 -18.57
N THR A 8 31.68 20.48 -19.56
CA THR A 8 31.98 19.98 -20.92
C THR A 8 31.34 20.90 -21.96
N LEU A 9 31.77 22.15 -22.02
CA LEU A 9 31.57 23.03 -23.16
C LEU A 9 32.93 23.64 -23.50
N GLY A 10 33.56 23.16 -24.56
CA GLY A 10 34.90 23.57 -24.93
C GLY A 10 35.59 22.63 -25.90
N LEU A 11 35.33 22.86 -27.19
CA LEU A 11 36.35 22.99 -28.23
C LEU A 11 37.41 21.87 -28.35
N LYS A 12 37.18 20.93 -29.27
CA LYS A 12 38.27 20.33 -30.06
C LYS A 12 38.08 20.71 -31.53
N LEU A 13 38.75 21.81 -31.90
CA LEU A 13 39.23 22.08 -33.25
C LEU A 13 40.35 21.07 -33.54
N GLY A 14 40.29 20.39 -34.68
CA GLY A 14 41.36 19.50 -35.13
C GLY A 14 40.88 18.63 -36.27
N GLY A 15 41.16 19.05 -37.50
CA GLY A 15 40.63 18.48 -38.73
C GLY A 15 40.99 17.01 -38.94
N ILE A 16 40.23 16.38 -39.84
CA ILE A 16 40.64 15.70 -41.08
C ILE A 16 39.38 14.99 -41.64
N PHE A 17 39.25 14.93 -42.97
CA PHE A 17 38.10 14.50 -43.80
C PHE A 17 37.05 15.59 -44.05
N ALA A 18 37.24 16.55 -44.96
CA ALA A 18 37.40 16.38 -46.42
C ALA A 18 36.32 15.45 -47.02
N GLY A 19 35.25 16.04 -47.56
CA GLY A 19 34.13 15.30 -48.16
C GLY A 19 32.99 16.20 -48.64
N LEU A 20 33.35 17.18 -49.47
CA LEU A 20 32.51 18.18 -50.11
C LEU A 20 31.40 17.55 -50.98
N TYR A 21 30.15 17.45 -50.52
CA TYR A 21 28.97 17.35 -51.40
C TYR A 21 28.45 18.74 -51.76
N GLY A 22 29.36 19.58 -52.26
CA GLY A 22 28.98 20.67 -53.15
C GLY A 22 28.76 20.04 -54.52
N VAL A 23 27.51 20.06 -55.00
CA VAL A 23 27.20 19.78 -56.40
C VAL A 23 27.92 20.84 -57.25
N THR A 24 29.18 20.56 -57.57
CA THR A 24 29.91 21.27 -58.62
C THR A 24 29.51 20.59 -59.91
N ILE A 25 28.66 21.27 -60.69
CA ILE A 25 28.51 20.96 -62.10
C ILE A 25 29.83 21.36 -62.74
N THR A 26 30.80 20.44 -62.69
CA THR A 26 32.01 20.51 -63.48
C THR A 26 31.58 20.15 -64.89
N LEU A 27 31.63 21.13 -65.80
CA LEU A 27 31.53 20.87 -67.24
C LEU A 27 32.60 19.83 -67.59
N ALA A 28 32.18 18.60 -67.83
CA ALA A 28 33.02 17.61 -68.46
C ALA A 28 33.20 18.04 -69.92
N THR A 29 34.28 18.78 -70.20
CA THR A 29 34.86 18.79 -71.54
C THR A 29 35.48 17.42 -71.75
N SER A 30 34.66 16.46 -72.19
CA SER A 30 35.18 15.26 -72.84
C SER A 30 35.66 15.65 -74.24
N ALA A 31 36.98 15.74 -74.36
CA ALA A 31 37.67 15.74 -75.63
C ALA A 31 37.18 14.55 -76.45
N HIS A 32 36.36 14.82 -77.46
CA HIS A 32 36.11 13.85 -78.50
C HIS A 32 37.40 13.79 -79.32
N ALA A 33 38.11 12.67 -79.17
CA ALA A 33 39.18 12.32 -80.08
C ALA A 33 38.61 12.33 -81.50
N ALA A 34 39.11 13.26 -82.32
CA ALA A 34 38.83 13.29 -83.74
C ALA A 34 39.39 12.00 -84.35
N VAL A 35 38.50 11.06 -84.67
CA VAL A 35 38.75 10.06 -85.69
C VAL A 35 38.03 10.56 -86.93
N ASP A 36 38.79 11.27 -87.74
CA ASP A 36 38.47 11.53 -89.13
C ASP A 36 38.48 10.19 -89.89
N ALA A 37 37.36 9.84 -90.52
CA ALA A 37 37.32 9.05 -91.74
C ALA A 37 35.88 8.92 -92.26
N GLY A 38 35.60 9.61 -93.37
CA GLY A 38 34.58 9.20 -94.33
C GLY A 38 33.52 10.26 -94.61
N GLU A 39 33.83 11.22 -95.48
CA GLU A 39 32.83 12.04 -96.15
C GLU A 39 31.90 11.18 -97.02
N HIS A 40 30.59 11.41 -96.91
CA HIS A 40 29.67 11.46 -98.05
C HIS A 40 28.45 12.33 -97.65
N HIS A 41 28.36 13.51 -98.26
CA HIS A 41 27.23 14.42 -98.18
C HIS A 41 25.97 13.83 -98.84
N GLU A 42 24.78 14.12 -98.29
CA GLU A 42 23.62 14.68 -99.03
C GLU A 42 22.48 15.10 -98.06
N SER A 43 22.12 16.39 -98.14
CA SER A 43 20.87 17.06 -97.71
C SER A 43 20.53 17.27 -96.21
N GLY A 44 20.78 18.51 -95.75
CA GLY A 44 19.71 19.38 -95.23
C GLY A 44 19.11 19.10 -93.84
N GLY A 45 19.83 19.47 -92.77
CA GLY A 45 19.27 19.64 -91.43
C GLY A 45 20.33 20.07 -90.42
N LEU A 46 19.96 20.82 -89.37
CA LEU A 46 20.87 21.15 -88.26
C LEU A 46 21.53 19.85 -87.76
N PRO A 47 22.87 19.79 -87.57
CA PRO A 47 23.59 18.55 -87.22
C PRO A 47 23.15 17.91 -85.89
N GLN A 48 22.32 18.59 -85.09
CA GLN A 48 21.67 18.07 -83.89
C GLN A 48 20.45 17.15 -84.17
N PHE A 49 19.87 17.18 -85.37
CA PHE A 49 18.68 16.40 -85.74
C PHE A 49 18.99 15.28 -86.74
N ASP A 50 20.21 14.75 -86.73
CA ASP A 50 20.55 13.57 -87.53
C ASP A 50 19.96 12.30 -86.89
N LEU A 51 18.80 11.88 -87.41
CA LEU A 51 18.02 10.73 -86.95
C LEU A 51 18.77 9.39 -87.05
N THR A 52 19.90 9.33 -87.76
CA THR A 52 20.69 8.10 -87.92
C THR A 52 21.43 7.68 -86.65
N THR A 53 21.73 8.62 -85.75
CA THR A 53 22.45 8.34 -84.48
C THR A 53 21.51 8.03 -83.30
N PHE A 54 20.23 8.42 -83.39
CA PHE A 54 19.22 8.22 -82.34
C PHE A 54 19.00 6.74 -81.95
N PRO A 55 18.96 5.75 -82.87
CA PRO A 55 18.78 4.35 -82.51
C PRO A 55 19.89 3.81 -81.58
N SER A 56 21.15 4.21 -81.82
CA SER A 56 22.29 3.80 -80.98
C SER A 56 22.22 4.44 -79.59
N GLN A 57 21.85 5.73 -79.53
CA GLN A 57 21.67 6.43 -78.26
C GLN A 57 20.50 5.86 -77.44
N ILE A 58 19.37 5.55 -78.08
CA ILE A 58 18.22 4.91 -77.43
C ILE A 58 18.57 3.48 -76.96
N PHE A 59 19.34 2.73 -77.76
CA PHE A 59 19.79 1.39 -77.38
C PHE A 59 20.65 1.41 -76.10
N TRP A 60 21.65 2.28 -76.03
CA TRP A 60 22.48 2.45 -74.84
C TRP A 60 21.70 3.03 -73.65
N LEU A 61 20.76 3.95 -73.90
CA LEU A 61 19.85 4.45 -72.87
C LEU A 61 19.02 3.32 -72.27
N LEU A 62 18.44 2.44 -73.09
CA LEU A 62 17.68 1.29 -72.61
C LEU A 62 18.54 0.31 -71.82
N ILE A 63 19.79 0.06 -72.24
CA ILE A 63 20.73 -0.79 -71.48
C ILE A 63 21.04 -0.19 -70.10
N MET A 64 21.42 1.09 -70.06
CA MET A 64 21.74 1.76 -68.80
C MET A 64 20.51 1.90 -67.90
N PHE A 65 19.34 2.18 -68.48
CA PHE A 65 18.08 2.25 -67.77
C PHE A 65 17.67 0.88 -67.21
N ALA A 66 17.79 -0.19 -67.99
CA ALA A 66 17.50 -1.54 -67.53
C ALA A 66 18.45 -1.97 -66.40
N PHE A 67 19.74 -1.64 -66.49
CA PHE A 67 20.70 -1.88 -65.43
C PHE A 67 20.35 -1.12 -64.14
N LEU A 68 20.06 0.18 -64.24
CA LEU A 68 19.62 1.01 -63.10
C LEU A 68 18.31 0.49 -62.49
N TYR A 69 17.34 0.14 -63.33
CA TYR A 69 16.05 -0.42 -62.92
C TYR A 69 16.24 -1.71 -62.13
N MET A 70 17.09 -2.63 -62.62
CA MET A 70 17.38 -3.88 -61.93
C MET A 70 18.04 -3.63 -60.57
N PHE A 71 18.94 -2.65 -60.47
CA PHE A 71 19.57 -2.26 -59.22
C PHE A 71 18.56 -1.72 -58.20
N PHE A 72 17.69 -0.79 -58.59
CA PHE A 72 16.65 -0.23 -57.72
C PHE A 72 15.60 -1.26 -57.31
N ALA A 73 15.18 -2.11 -58.25
CA ALA A 73 14.18 -3.15 -58.00
C ALA A 73 14.69 -4.19 -56.99
N LYS A 74 15.98 -4.57 -57.09
CA LYS A 74 16.56 -5.59 -56.19
C LYS A 74 17.07 -5.05 -54.87
N LYS A 75 17.42 -3.76 -54.76
CA LYS A 75 18.07 -3.22 -53.55
C LYS A 75 17.24 -2.17 -52.83
N THR A 76 16.80 -1.12 -53.53
CA THR A 76 16.11 0.01 -52.91
C THR A 76 14.70 -0.34 -52.42
N LEU A 77 13.92 -1.07 -53.22
CA LEU A 77 12.56 -1.47 -52.85
C LEU A 77 12.48 -2.40 -51.62
N PRO A 78 13.28 -3.49 -51.52
CA PRO A 78 13.20 -4.36 -50.35
C PRO A 78 13.68 -3.70 -49.06
N GLU A 79 14.68 -2.80 -49.11
CA GLU A 79 15.12 -2.05 -47.93
C GLU A 79 13.99 -1.17 -47.37
N ILE A 80 13.28 -0.44 -48.23
CA ILE A 80 12.13 0.39 -47.80
C ILE A 80 11.01 -0.49 -47.23
N SER A 81 10.69 -1.60 -47.90
CA SER A 81 9.67 -2.54 -47.42
C SER A 81 10.01 -3.12 -46.04
N SER A 82 11.28 -3.49 -45.82
CA SER A 82 11.74 -4.02 -44.53
C SER A 82 11.62 -2.99 -43.41
N THR A 83 11.99 -1.73 -43.65
CA THR A 83 11.86 -0.68 -42.62
C THR A 83 10.40 -0.40 -42.26
N LEU A 84 9.49 -0.45 -43.24
CA LEU A 84 8.07 -0.26 -42.99
C LEU A 84 7.49 -1.42 -42.19
N GLU A 85 7.88 -2.65 -42.51
CA GLU A 85 7.44 -3.84 -41.78
C GLU A 85 7.97 -3.83 -40.34
N ASN A 86 9.25 -3.53 -40.13
CA ASN A 86 9.84 -3.39 -38.79
C ASN A 86 9.10 -2.36 -37.95
N ARG A 87 8.71 -1.21 -38.55
CA ARG A 87 7.92 -0.19 -37.84
C ARG A 87 6.51 -0.67 -37.50
N ARG A 88 5.86 -1.39 -38.41
CA ARG A 88 4.53 -1.96 -38.16
C ARG A 88 4.59 -3.00 -37.04
N GLU A 89 5.60 -3.85 -37.04
CA GLU A 89 5.80 -4.86 -36.01
C GLU A 89 6.09 -4.21 -34.65
N GLN A 90 6.94 -3.18 -34.60
CA GLN A 90 7.18 -2.40 -33.38
C GLN A 90 5.89 -1.76 -32.85
N VAL A 91 5.12 -1.07 -33.71
CA VAL A 91 3.85 -0.45 -33.28
C VAL A 91 2.87 -1.50 -32.77
N LYS A 92 2.78 -2.65 -33.44
CA LYS A 92 1.91 -3.75 -32.99
C LYS A 92 2.36 -4.29 -31.64
N SER A 93 3.66 -4.54 -31.46
CA SER A 93 4.24 -4.98 -30.20
C SER A 93 4.00 -3.96 -29.09
N ASP A 94 4.18 -2.67 -29.35
CA ASP A 94 3.97 -1.60 -28.37
C ASP A 94 2.49 -1.50 -27.97
N LEU A 95 1.55 -1.68 -28.92
CA LEU A 95 0.13 -1.74 -28.63
C LEU A 95 -0.24 -2.96 -27.78
N GLU A 96 0.27 -4.15 -28.11
CA GLU A 96 0.03 -5.36 -27.32
C GLU A 96 0.59 -5.23 -25.89
N ILE A 97 1.79 -4.65 -25.74
CA ILE A 97 2.38 -4.35 -24.43
C ILE A 97 1.53 -3.32 -23.68
N ALA A 98 1.08 -2.25 -24.33
CA ALA A 98 0.25 -1.23 -23.71
C ALA A 98 -1.11 -1.80 -23.24
N GLU A 99 -1.76 -2.63 -24.05
CA GLU A 99 -3.00 -3.32 -23.67
C GLU A 99 -2.78 -4.26 -22.49
N LYS A 100 -1.69 -5.03 -22.49
CA LYS A 100 -1.33 -5.90 -21.37
C LYS A 100 -1.06 -5.10 -20.09
N LEU A 101 -0.27 -4.04 -20.16
CA LEU A 101 0.02 -3.17 -19.01
C LEU A 101 -1.25 -2.51 -18.48
N ARG A 102 -2.16 -2.11 -19.37
CA ARG A 102 -3.47 -1.60 -18.99
C ARG A 102 -4.30 -2.64 -18.26
N ALA A 103 -4.39 -3.87 -18.78
CA ALA A 103 -5.11 -4.95 -18.13
C ALA A 103 -4.50 -5.31 -16.76
N GLU A 104 -3.18 -5.34 -16.65
CA GLU A 104 -2.48 -5.56 -15.37
C GLU A 104 -2.75 -4.42 -14.37
N ALA A 105 -2.77 -3.16 -14.82
CA ALA A 105 -3.11 -2.01 -13.98
C ALA A 105 -4.57 -2.04 -13.51
N GLU A 106 -5.51 -2.37 -14.39
CA GLU A 106 -6.94 -2.52 -14.06
C GLU A 106 -7.14 -3.67 -13.06
N GLN A 107 -6.46 -4.80 -13.24
CA GLN A 107 -6.49 -5.91 -12.30
C GLN A 107 -5.89 -5.53 -10.94
N ALA A 108 -4.74 -4.87 -10.92
CA ALA A 108 -4.10 -4.41 -9.69
C ALA A 108 -4.97 -3.39 -8.94
N GLN A 109 -5.66 -2.50 -9.66
CA GLN A 109 -6.62 -1.57 -9.07
C GLN A 109 -7.79 -2.33 -8.44
N HIS A 110 -8.38 -3.28 -9.16
CA HIS A 110 -9.48 -4.09 -8.63
C HIS A 110 -9.08 -4.87 -7.38
N ASP A 111 -7.89 -5.48 -7.38
CA ASP A 111 -7.37 -6.23 -6.23
C ASP A 111 -7.08 -5.32 -5.04
N TYR A 112 -6.57 -4.10 -5.29
CA TYR A 112 -6.36 -3.08 -4.26
C TYR A 112 -7.69 -2.63 -3.64
N GLU A 113 -8.69 -2.30 -4.46
CA GLU A 113 -10.03 -1.90 -4.00
C GLU A 113 -10.72 -3.02 -3.21
N THR A 114 -10.65 -4.26 -3.72
CA THR A 114 -11.17 -5.45 -3.05
C THR A 114 -10.46 -5.68 -1.72
N GLY A 115 -9.13 -5.54 -1.69
CA GLY A 115 -8.32 -5.65 -0.47
C GLY A 115 -8.70 -4.60 0.57
N LEU A 116 -8.96 -3.37 0.14
CA LEU A 116 -9.37 -2.29 1.02
C LEU A 116 -10.77 -2.53 1.62
N ILE A 117 -11.71 -3.04 0.83
CA ILE A 117 -13.05 -3.42 1.33
C ILE A 117 -12.92 -4.55 2.35
N LYS A 118 -12.20 -5.63 2.03
CA LYS A 118 -11.98 -6.75 2.95
C LYS A 118 -11.32 -6.31 4.25
N ALA A 119 -10.28 -5.47 4.19
CA ALA A 119 -9.62 -4.96 5.39
C ALA A 119 -10.56 -4.13 6.27
N ARG A 120 -11.45 -3.32 5.67
CA ARG A 120 -12.47 -2.57 6.41
C ARG A 120 -13.51 -3.50 7.05
N GLU A 121 -13.97 -4.51 6.33
CA GLU A 121 -14.91 -5.52 6.85
C GLU A 121 -14.29 -6.32 8.00
N GLU A 122 -13.04 -6.75 7.86
CA GLU A 122 -12.33 -7.48 8.92
C GLU A 122 -12.07 -6.61 10.16
N SER A 123 -11.73 -5.33 9.96
CA SER A 123 -11.57 -4.36 11.04
C SER A 123 -12.87 -4.15 11.82
N THR A 124 -13.98 -3.87 11.11
CA THR A 124 -15.28 -3.68 11.74
C THR A 124 -15.77 -4.94 12.45
N LYS A 125 -15.58 -6.11 11.85
CA LYS A 125 -15.89 -7.42 12.46
C LYS A 125 -15.03 -7.67 13.71
N THR A 126 -13.76 -7.31 13.68
CA THR A 126 -12.85 -7.47 14.82
C THR A 126 -13.20 -6.50 15.95
N MET A 127 -13.54 -5.25 15.63
CA MET A 127 -14.04 -4.29 16.62
C MET A 127 -15.34 -4.79 17.26
N ALA A 128 -16.32 -5.24 16.48
CA ALA A 128 -17.58 -5.76 17.01
C ALA A 128 -17.37 -6.97 17.93
N LYS A 129 -16.54 -7.94 17.50
CA LYS A 129 -16.18 -9.10 18.33
C LYS A 129 -15.44 -8.70 19.61
N THR A 130 -14.58 -7.70 19.54
CA THR A 130 -13.82 -7.22 20.70
C THR A 130 -14.75 -6.51 21.68
N GLN A 131 -15.65 -5.66 21.20
CA GLN A 131 -16.65 -4.99 22.02
C GLN A 131 -17.56 -6.00 22.73
N GLN A 132 -18.01 -7.04 22.02
CA GLN A 132 -18.79 -8.12 22.61
C GLN A 132 -18.00 -8.84 23.71
N LYS A 133 -16.75 -9.23 23.44
CA LYS A 133 -15.88 -9.88 24.44
C LYS A 133 -15.60 -9.00 25.65
N ILE A 134 -15.44 -7.69 25.46
CA ILE A 134 -15.26 -6.74 26.56
C ILE A 134 -16.54 -6.65 27.40
N SER A 135 -17.71 -6.55 26.77
CA SER A 135 -19.00 -6.53 27.46
C SER A 135 -19.22 -7.80 28.27
N GLU A 136 -18.99 -8.98 27.68
CA GLU A 136 -19.11 -10.28 28.37
C GLU A 136 -18.13 -10.39 29.55
N LYS A 137 -16.88 -9.91 29.39
CA LYS A 137 -15.90 -9.89 30.49
C LYS A 137 -16.30 -8.91 31.60
N ALA A 138 -16.81 -7.73 31.24
CA ALA A 138 -17.27 -6.73 32.20
C ALA A 138 -18.47 -7.24 33.00
N GLU A 139 -19.42 -7.91 32.35
CA GLU A 139 -20.57 -8.53 32.99
C GLU A 139 -20.15 -9.65 33.94
N LYS A 140 -19.26 -10.56 33.50
CA LYS A 140 -18.70 -11.60 34.37
C LYS A 140 -17.97 -11.01 35.57
N ALA A 141 -17.09 -10.03 35.36
CA ALA A 141 -16.39 -9.38 36.46
C ALA A 141 -17.37 -8.71 37.44
N SER A 142 -18.40 -8.02 36.94
CA SER A 142 -19.44 -7.40 37.77
C SER A 142 -20.18 -8.44 38.62
N ASN A 143 -20.55 -9.59 38.03
CA ASN A 143 -21.20 -10.67 38.75
C ASN A 143 -20.28 -11.31 39.80
N ASP A 144 -19.02 -11.57 39.46
CA ASP A 144 -18.02 -12.10 40.40
C ASP A 144 -17.79 -11.13 41.57
N TYR A 145 -17.75 -9.82 41.32
CA TYR A 145 -17.64 -8.79 42.36
C TYR A 145 -18.89 -8.75 43.25
N ARG A 146 -20.09 -8.85 42.67
CA ARG A 146 -21.34 -8.92 43.44
C ARG A 146 -21.36 -10.14 44.35
N GLU A 147 -21.00 -11.31 43.84
CA GLU A 147 -20.96 -12.54 44.64
C GLU A 147 -19.93 -12.44 45.79
N LYS A 148 -18.77 -11.84 45.53
CA LYS A 148 -17.77 -11.59 46.59
C LYS A 148 -18.30 -10.62 47.64
N MET A 149 -18.94 -9.53 47.22
CA MET A 149 -19.52 -8.55 48.13
C MET A 149 -20.64 -9.14 48.98
N GLU A 150 -21.52 -9.96 48.42
CA GLU A 150 -22.55 -10.66 49.18
C GLU A 150 -21.95 -11.60 50.24
N LYS A 151 -20.90 -12.35 49.89
CA LYS A 151 -20.18 -13.21 50.84
C LYS A 151 -19.49 -12.42 51.94
N GLU A 152 -18.83 -11.32 51.60
CA GLU A 152 -18.17 -10.46 52.58
C GLU A 152 -19.19 -9.77 53.50
N MET A 153 -20.33 -9.30 52.96
CA MET A 153 -21.41 -8.73 53.75
C MET A 153 -21.99 -9.75 54.73
N ALA A 154 -22.31 -10.98 54.27
CA ALA A 154 -22.82 -12.03 55.15
C ALA A 154 -21.81 -12.39 56.26
N ALA A 155 -20.51 -12.46 55.94
CA ALA A 155 -19.47 -12.71 56.93
C ALA A 155 -19.32 -11.55 57.92
N LEU A 156 -19.45 -10.30 57.47
CA LEU A 156 -19.43 -9.12 58.33
C LEU A 156 -20.64 -9.07 59.25
N GLU A 157 -21.84 -9.39 58.74
CA GLU A 157 -23.07 -9.48 59.53
C GLU A 157 -22.95 -10.54 60.64
N GLU A 158 -22.38 -11.71 60.34
CA GLU A 158 -22.14 -12.75 61.34
C GLU A 158 -21.15 -12.28 62.43
N ARG A 159 -20.06 -11.62 62.02
CA ARG A 159 -19.06 -11.05 62.97
C ARG A 159 -19.66 -9.94 63.82
N LEU A 160 -20.50 -9.09 63.23
CA LEU A 160 -21.19 -8.02 63.94
C LEU A 160 -22.18 -8.60 64.96
N GLY A 161 -22.93 -9.64 64.59
CA GLY A 161 -23.84 -10.34 65.51
C GLY A 161 -23.10 -10.97 66.69
N LYS A 162 -21.95 -11.61 66.45
CA LYS A 162 -21.08 -12.15 67.51
C LYS A 162 -20.55 -11.05 68.43
N ALA A 163 -19.97 -9.99 67.86
CA ALA A 163 -19.45 -8.86 68.63
C ALA A 163 -20.55 -8.16 69.45
N GLN A 164 -21.76 -8.04 68.91
CA GLN A 164 -22.91 -7.51 69.64
C GLN A 164 -23.30 -8.41 70.81
N SER A 165 -23.35 -9.73 70.60
CA SER A 165 -23.64 -10.68 71.68
C SER A 165 -22.58 -10.66 72.78
N GLU A 166 -21.30 -10.63 72.42
CA GLU A 166 -20.18 -10.52 73.35
C GLU A 166 -20.26 -9.22 74.16
N ALA A 167 -20.47 -8.07 73.49
CA ALA A 167 -20.63 -6.79 74.16
C ALA A 167 -21.83 -6.74 75.12
N MET A 168 -22.95 -7.39 74.78
CA MET A 168 -24.11 -7.50 75.68
C MET A 168 -23.80 -8.39 76.90
N ASP A 169 -23.09 -9.49 76.71
CA ASP A 169 -22.68 -10.38 77.81
C ASP A 169 -21.65 -9.72 78.75
N ASP A 170 -20.71 -8.94 78.19
CA ASP A 170 -19.77 -8.12 78.95
C ASP A 170 -20.52 -7.05 79.76
N MET A 171 -21.48 -6.35 79.14
CA MET A 171 -22.31 -5.36 79.82
C MET A 171 -23.14 -5.97 80.96
N ASN A 172 -23.73 -7.16 80.75
CA ASN A 172 -24.44 -7.90 81.80
C ASN A 172 -23.51 -8.30 82.95
N THR A 173 -22.26 -8.65 82.65
CA THR A 173 -21.25 -9.00 83.66
C THR A 173 -20.87 -7.79 84.49
N ILE A 174 -20.56 -6.65 83.86
CA ILE A 174 -20.26 -5.38 84.54
C ILE A 174 -21.46 -4.93 85.39
N ALA A 175 -22.68 -5.01 84.85
CA ALA A 175 -23.89 -4.65 85.59
C ALA A 175 -24.10 -5.54 86.82
N ALA A 176 -23.83 -6.85 86.71
CA ALA A 176 -23.91 -7.78 87.84
C ALA A 176 -22.85 -7.48 88.91
N GLU A 177 -21.62 -7.16 88.52
CA GLU A 177 -20.55 -6.75 89.43
C GLU A 177 -20.93 -5.46 90.19
N VAL A 178 -21.37 -4.43 89.48
CA VAL A 178 -21.79 -3.15 90.07
C VAL A 178 -23.00 -3.34 91.00
N ALA A 179 -24.01 -4.12 90.59
CA ALA A 179 -25.18 -4.41 91.40
C ALA A 179 -24.82 -5.19 92.68
N SER A 180 -23.90 -6.15 92.58
CA SER A 180 -23.42 -6.95 93.72
C SER A 180 -22.66 -6.08 94.72
N GLU A 181 -21.81 -5.17 94.22
CA GLU A 181 -21.09 -4.24 95.08
C GLU A 181 -22.01 -3.21 95.74
N ALA A 182 -23.03 -2.72 95.02
CA ALA A 182 -24.07 -1.85 95.59
C ALA A 182 -24.89 -2.59 96.67
N ALA A 183 -25.31 -3.83 96.43
CA ALA A 183 -26.03 -4.65 97.40
C ALA A 183 -25.21 -4.90 98.68
N LYS A 184 -23.91 -5.16 98.53
CA LYS A 184 -22.97 -5.31 99.65
C LYS A 184 -22.85 -4.03 100.48
N LYS A 185 -22.82 -2.86 99.85
CA LYS A 185 -22.73 -1.56 100.54
C LYS A 185 -24.03 -1.12 101.21
N ILE A 186 -25.20 -1.44 100.63
CA ILE A 186 -26.51 -0.96 101.11
C ILE A 186 -27.15 -1.94 102.11
N VAL A 187 -27.18 -3.24 101.79
CA VAL A 187 -27.94 -4.25 102.52
C VAL A 187 -27.03 -5.14 103.39
N GLY A 188 -25.71 -5.08 103.18
CA GLY A 188 -24.72 -5.89 103.92
C GLY A 188 -24.71 -7.37 103.51
N ILE A 189 -25.43 -7.73 102.44
CA ILE A 189 -25.52 -9.09 101.89
C ILE A 189 -24.54 -9.18 100.71
N SER A 190 -23.77 -10.27 100.63
CA SER A 190 -22.86 -10.55 99.50
C SER A 190 -23.46 -11.65 98.62
N PRO A 191 -24.32 -11.32 97.63
CA PRO A 191 -24.84 -12.31 96.70
C PRO A 191 -23.72 -12.93 95.86
N ASP A 192 -23.87 -14.20 95.47
CA ASP A 192 -22.94 -14.85 94.55
C ASP A 192 -23.02 -14.21 93.16
N LEU A 193 -21.87 -14.00 92.53
CA LEU A 193 -21.74 -13.33 91.23
C LEU A 193 -22.50 -14.05 90.12
N LYS A 194 -22.63 -15.38 90.23
CA LYS A 194 -23.43 -16.19 89.29
C LYS A 194 -24.93 -15.96 89.45
N GLU A 195 -25.43 -15.84 90.68
CA GLU A 195 -26.84 -15.53 90.94
C GLU A 195 -27.18 -14.11 90.48
N ALA A 196 -26.32 -13.13 90.79
CA ALA A 196 -26.49 -11.74 90.35
C ALA A 196 -26.54 -11.62 88.81
N LYS A 197 -25.65 -12.33 88.09
CA LYS A 197 -25.65 -12.35 86.62
C LYS A 197 -26.92 -12.97 86.04
N THR A 198 -27.47 -13.99 86.69
CA THR A 198 -28.72 -14.66 86.26
C THR A 198 -29.93 -13.73 86.45
N VAL A 199 -29.99 -13.00 87.57
CA VAL A 199 -31.05 -12.03 87.84
C VAL A 199 -30.98 -10.86 86.86
N VAL A 200 -29.80 -10.28 86.64
CA VAL A 200 -29.62 -9.17 85.66
C VAL A 200 -30.04 -9.61 84.26
N LYS A 201 -29.65 -10.81 83.83
CA LYS A 201 -30.05 -11.36 82.53
C LYS A 201 -31.57 -11.51 82.41
N SER A 202 -32.23 -12.04 83.44
CA SER A 202 -33.70 -12.19 83.45
C SER A 202 -34.46 -10.86 83.40
N LEU A 203 -33.91 -9.81 84.02
CA LEU A 203 -34.48 -8.46 83.99
C LEU A 203 -34.32 -7.83 82.60
N ASN A 204 -33.16 -8.00 81.97
CA ASN A 204 -32.90 -7.49 80.62
C ASN A 204 -33.80 -8.19 79.58
N ASP A 205 -33.96 -9.52 79.66
CA ASP A 205 -34.84 -10.29 78.77
C ASP A 205 -36.33 -9.90 78.92
N ASN A 206 -36.78 -9.60 80.14
CA ASN A 206 -38.12 -9.07 80.37
C ASN A 206 -38.31 -7.65 79.84
N GLY A 207 -37.30 -6.78 79.99
CA GLY A 207 -37.32 -5.42 79.43
C GLY A 207 -37.42 -5.41 77.90
N ARG A 208 -36.76 -6.36 77.22
CA ARG A 208 -36.78 -6.50 75.76
C ARG A 208 -38.08 -7.08 75.20
N LYS A 209 -38.90 -7.77 76.01
CA LYS A 209 -40.23 -8.29 75.61
C LYS A 209 -41.36 -7.26 75.77
N ALA A 210 -41.13 -6.21 76.54
CA ALA A 210 -42.12 -5.18 76.83
C ALA A 210 -42.05 -3.96 75.89
N ALA A 211 -41.00 -3.88 75.05
CA ALA A 211 -40.80 -2.89 73.99
C ALA A 211 -41.02 -3.52 72.62
#